data_AF-A0A0M4CNV8-F1
#
_entry.id   AF-A0A0M4CNV8-F1
#
_cell.length_a   1.000
_cell.length_b   1.000
_cell.length_c   1.000
_cell.angle_alpha   90.00
_cell.angle_beta   90.00
_cell.angle_gamma   90.00
#
_symmetry.space_group_name_H-M   'P 1'
#
loop_
_entity.id
_entity.type
_entity.pdbx_description
1 polymer ?
#
loop_
_entity_poly.entity_id
_entity_poly.type
_entity_poly.pdbx_seq_one_letter_code
_entity_poly.pdbx_strand_id
1 'polypeptide(L)'
;MVNVALVGSGDIATVHAEALEALGEKLNINFVAVVDKDQFAAQEFVDRTGLDVNAHTSLDELFAHGTIQSPAPPRGNRSRL
;
A
#
# COMPACT_ATOMS: atom_id res chain seq x y z
N MET A 1 -6.63 -1.49 14.04
CA MET A 1 -5.71 -0.84 13.09
C MET A 1 -5.81 -1.52 11.75
N VAL A 2 -5.95 -0.75 10.67
CA VAL A 2 -6.05 -1.26 9.30
C VAL A 2 -4.68 -1.09 8.65
N ASN A 3 -4.09 -2.19 8.20
CA ASN A 3 -2.85 -2.14 7.43
C ASN A 3 -3.16 -1.66 6.02
N VAL A 4 -2.40 -0.67 5.55
CA VAL A 4 -2.54 -0.13 4.20
C VAL A 4 -1.19 -0.12 3.48
N ALA A 5 -1.25 -0.25 2.16
CA ALA A 5 -0.11 -0.07 1.29
C ALA A 5 -0.43 0.95 0.21
N LEU A 6 0.61 1.62 -0.28
CA LEU A 6 0.54 2.50 -1.43
C LEU A 6 1.00 1.73 -2.66
N VAL A 7 0.27 1.86 -3.76
CA VAL A 7 0.62 1.24 -5.04
C VAL A 7 0.92 2.37 -6.02
N GLY A 8 2.18 2.43 -6.47
CA GLY A 8 2.79 3.54 -7.19
C GLY A 8 3.59 4.46 -6.27
N SER A 9 4.74 4.94 -6.74
CA SER A 9 5.68 5.78 -5.98
C SER A 9 5.88 7.22 -6.51
N GLY A 10 4.95 7.73 -7.32
CA GLY A 10 5.00 9.08 -7.88
C GLY A 10 4.58 10.19 -6.90
N ASP A 11 4.55 11.45 -7.38
CA ASP A 11 4.28 12.65 -6.56
C ASP A 11 2.99 12.56 -5.72
N ILE A 12 1.92 11.98 -6.30
CA ILE A 12 0.65 11.80 -5.60
C ILE A 12 0.82 10.86 -4.40
N ALA A 13 1.60 9.78 -4.55
CA ALA A 13 1.86 8.84 -3.47
C ALA A 13 2.60 9.52 -2.31
N THR A 14 3.49 10.48 -2.60
CA THR A 14 4.23 11.24 -1.57
C THR A 14 3.27 12.03 -0.69
N VAL A 15 2.32 12.75 -1.29
CA VAL A 15 1.30 13.50 -0.54
C VAL A 15 0.42 12.58 0.31
N HIS A 16 0.07 11.39 -0.21
CA HIS A 16 -0.73 10.41 0.55
C HIS A 16 0.07 9.81 1.70
N ALA A 17 1.36 9.55 1.51
CA ALA A 17 2.24 9.06 2.56
C ALA A 17 2.35 10.05 3.73
N GLU A 18 2.59 11.34 3.44
CA GLU A 18 2.61 12.40 4.46
C GLU A 18 1.26 12.50 5.21
N ALA A 19 0.15 12.40 4.48
CA ALA A 19 -1.18 12.40 5.10
C ALA A 19 -1.43 11.16 5.98
N LEU A 20 -0.96 9.99 5.55
CA LEU A 20 -1.06 8.74 6.30
C LEU A 20 -0.20 8.76 7.56
N GLU A 21 0.99 9.36 7.50
CA GLU A 21 1.84 9.56 8.68
C GLU A 21 1.17 10.52 9.67
N ALA A 22 0.65 11.66 9.19
CA ALA A 22 0.05 12.68 10.05
C ALA A 22 -1.31 12.27 10.67
N LEU A 23 -2.06 11.40 9.99
CA LEU A 23 -3.43 11.02 10.38
C LEU A 23 -3.57 9.53 10.74
N GLY A 24 -2.53 8.73 10.57
CA GLY A 24 -2.59 7.27 10.71
C GLY A 24 -3.17 6.82 12.04
N GLU A 25 -2.64 7.32 13.14
CA GLU A 25 -3.14 6.99 14.48
C GLU A 25 -4.61 7.41 14.66
N LYS A 26 -4.99 8.60 14.19
CA LYS A 26 -6.35 9.14 14.31
C LYS A 26 -7.36 8.34 13.49
N LEU A 27 -6.93 7.83 12.34
CA LEU A 27 -7.74 7.01 11.43
C LEU A 27 -7.61 5.51 11.74
N ASN A 28 -6.82 5.13 12.76
CA ASN A 28 -6.52 3.74 13.10
C ASN A 28 -5.94 2.98 11.89
N ILE A 29 -5.05 3.63 11.14
CA ILE A 29 -4.35 3.13 9.97
C ILE A 29 -2.87 2.88 10.32
N ASN A 30 -2.33 1.79 9.80
CA ASN A 30 -0.92 1.44 9.87
C ASN A 30 -0.39 1.32 8.44
N PHE A 31 0.52 2.22 8.06
CA PHE A 31 1.15 2.16 6.74
C PHE A 31 2.29 1.14 6.79
N VAL A 32 2.22 0.08 5.98
CA VAL A 32 3.13 -1.08 6.13
C VAL A 32 3.96 -1.40 4.90
N ALA A 33 3.59 -0.87 3.73
CA ALA A 33 4.30 -1.16 2.49
C ALA A 33 4.05 -0.15 1.36
N VAL A 34 5.00 -0.06 0.43
CA VAL A 34 4.83 0.55 -0.89
C VAL A 34 5.08 -0.50 -1.97
N VAL A 35 4.34 -0.42 -3.08
CA VAL A 35 4.49 -1.31 -4.23
C VAL A 35 4.71 -0.46 -5.46
N ASP A 36 5.79 -0.67 -6.19
CA ASP A 36 5.98 -0.12 -7.53
C ASP A 36 6.55 -1.20 -8.44
N LYS A 37 6.28 -1.13 -9.75
CA LYS A 37 6.86 -2.08 -10.72
C LYS A 37 8.38 -1.94 -10.81
N ASP A 38 8.92 -0.80 -10.43
CA ASP A 38 10.35 -0.52 -10.36
C ASP A 38 10.80 -0.54 -8.89
N GLN A 39 11.60 -1.55 -8.53
CA GLN A 39 12.14 -1.69 -7.16
C GLN A 39 12.94 -0.46 -6.73
N PHE A 40 13.67 0.17 -7.66
CA PHE A 40 14.45 1.36 -7.35
C PHE A 40 13.53 2.52 -7.00
N ALA A 41 12.47 2.73 -7.77
CA ALA A 41 11.49 3.78 -7.50
C ALA A 41 10.72 3.53 -6.20
N ALA A 42 10.39 2.27 -5.88
CA ALA A 42 9.76 1.90 -4.62
C ALA A 42 10.69 2.18 -3.42
N GLN A 43 11.96 1.80 -3.53
CA GLN A 43 12.95 2.01 -2.46
C GLN A 43 13.28 3.50 -2.28
N GLU A 44 13.50 4.24 -3.37
CA GLU A 44 13.74 5.68 -3.32
C GLU A 44 12.60 6.43 -2.63
N PHE A 45 11.35 5.98 -2.83
CA PHE A 45 10.20 6.54 -2.16
C PHE A 45 10.24 6.34 -0.65
N VAL A 46 10.55 5.12 -0.20
CA VAL A 46 10.72 4.80 1.24
C VAL A 46 11.83 5.68 1.83
N ASP A 47 12.98 5.74 1.15
CA ASP A 47 14.14 6.51 1.61
C ASP A 47 13.85 8.01 1.71
N ARG A 48 13.17 8.58 0.70
CA ARG A 48 12.84 10.01 0.63
C ARG A 48 11.77 10.42 1.63
N THR A 49 10.79 9.56 1.88
CA THR A 49 9.71 9.83 2.83
C THR A 49 10.11 9.51 4.28
N GLY A 50 11.21 8.78 4.49
CA GLY A 50 11.67 8.39 5.82
C GLY A 50 10.77 7.36 6.50
N LEU A 51 9.88 6.72 5.75
CA LEU A 51 8.91 5.77 6.28
C LEU A 51 9.58 4.42 6.53
N ASP A 52 9.26 3.79 7.66
CA ASP A 52 9.72 2.44 7.98
C ASP A 52 8.73 1.39 7.42
N VAL A 53 8.74 1.22 6.09
CA VAL A 53 7.82 0.32 5.38
C VAL A 53 8.53 -0.54 4.35
N ASN A 54 7.94 -1.69 4.03
CA ASN A 54 8.51 -2.60 3.03
C ASN A 54 8.25 -2.10 1.60
N ALA A 55 9.28 -2.12 0.75
CA ALA A 55 9.15 -1.87 -0.68
C ALA A 55 9.04 -3.20 -1.44
N HIS A 56 8.01 -3.36 -2.27
CA HIS A 56 7.78 -4.54 -3.10
C HIS A 56 7.71 -4.18 -4.58
N THR A 57 8.05 -5.15 -5.46
CA THR A 57 7.97 -4.98 -6.91
C THR A 57 6.59 -5.31 -7.50
N SER A 58 5.76 -6.01 -6.73
CA SER A 58 4.47 -6.51 -7.20
C SER A 58 3.45 -6.67 -6.07
N LEU A 59 2.18 -6.70 -6.46
CA LEU A 59 1.09 -7.00 -5.53
C LEU A 59 1.15 -8.44 -5.01
N ASP A 60 1.65 -9.38 -5.82
CA ASP A 60 1.79 -10.78 -5.42
C ASP A 60 2.79 -10.93 -4.26
N GLU A 61 3.92 -10.21 -4.33
CA GLU A 61 4.90 -10.15 -3.23
C GLU A 61 4.29 -9.54 -1.96
N LEU A 62 3.57 -8.42 -2.10
CA LEU A 62 2.87 -7.78 -0.98
C LEU A 62 1.88 -8.74 -0.30
N PHE A 63 1.06 -9.45 -1.09
CA PHE A 63 0.05 -10.36 -0.54
C PHE A 63 0.67 -11.63 0.05
N ALA A 64 1.80 -12.10 -0.49
CA ALA A 64 2.54 -13.23 0.06
C ALA A 64 3.08 -12.97 1.49
N HIS A 65 3.36 -11.70 1.83
CA HIS A 65 3.74 -11.31 3.20
C HIS A 65 2.60 -11.41 4.23
N GLY A 66 1.35 -11.50 3.78
CA GLY A 66 0.19 -11.70 4.67
C GLY A 66 -0.17 -10.51 5.57
N THR A 67 0.55 -9.40 5.48
CA THR A 67 0.30 -8.16 6.23
C THR A 67 -0.89 -7.37 5.66
N ILE A 68 -1.18 -7.55 4.38
CA ILE A 68 -2.35 -7.02 3.68
C ILE A 68 -3.04 -8.16 2.94
N GLN A 69 -4.37 -8.23 3.05
CA GLN A 69 -5.16 -9.22 2.32
C GLN A 69 -5.54 -8.69 0.94
N SER A 70 -5.49 -9.57 -0.06
CA SER A 70 -6.05 -9.28 -1.37
C SER A 70 -7.54 -8.94 -1.24
N PRO A 71 -8.06 -7.91 -1.94
CA PRO A 71 -9.47 -7.61 -1.90
C PRO A 71 -10.27 -8.83 -2.37
N ALA A 72 -11.36 -9.15 -1.67
CA ALA A 72 -12.26 -10.22 -2.09
C ALA A 72 -12.71 -9.96 -3.54
N PRO A 73 -12.78 -11.00 -4.40
CA PRO A 73 -13.22 -10.82 -5.77
C PRO A 73 -14.59 -10.15 -5.79
N PRO A 74 -14.87 -9.26 -6.77
CA PRO A 74 -16.16 -8.60 -6.86
C PRO A 74 -17.25 -9.65 -6.82
N ARG A 75 -18.23 -9.48 -5.92
CA ARG A 75 -19.37 -10.40 -5.83
C ARG A 75 -20.07 -10.36 -7.19
N GLY A 76 -19.78 -11.35 -8.03
CA GLY A 76 -20.38 -11.49 -9.34
C GLY A 76 -21.88 -11.36 -9.18
N ASN A 77 -22.48 -10.46 -9.96
CA ASN A 77 -23.91 -10.23 -9.95
C ASN A 77 -24.56 -11.58 -10.30
N ARG A 78 -25.07 -12.31 -9.29
CA ARG A 78 -25.81 -13.54 -9.50
C ARG A 78 -27.12 -13.15 -10.16
N SER A 79 -27.07 -12.93 -11.47
CA SER A 79 -28.26 -12.87 -12.31
C SER A 79 -28.95 -14.21 -12.10
N ARG A 80 -30.05 -14.19 -11.34
CA ARG A 80 -30.94 -15.33 -11.18
C ARG A 80 -31.58 -15.54 -12.55
N LEU A 81 -31.08 -16.51 -13.30
CA LEU A 81 -31.83 -17.19 -14.35
C LEU A 81 -32.58 -18.36 -13.70
#